data_AF-A0A1Y4DPP4-F1
#
_entry.id   AF-A0A1Y4DPP4-F1
#
_cell.length_a   1.000
_cell.length_b   1.000
_cell.length_c   1.000
_cell.angle_alpha   90.00
_cell.angle_beta   90.00
_cell.angle_gamma   90.00
#
_symmetry.space_group_name_H-M   'P 1'
#
loop_
_entity.id
_entity.type
_entity.pdbx_description
1 polymer ?
#
loop_
_entity_poly.entity_id
_entity_poly.type
_entity_poly.pdbx_seq_one_letter_code
_entity_poly.pdbx_strand_id
1 'polypeptide(L)'
;MCGAHAILPPYERCGRDGAMARDGQRGRHDEETAAGASAPDRVPFYRRHPWLVRISAAVLIAAVGIGVALAVAVHNRQEQERLGLGAVELPSAPVRLEGSTARTGAFTAHVEYTSMAATDGQQVATDIAWDDSWFFQDPTVYNHELATTCSVLSAIANSESGYYQAGSNAPAYMEDALAKLGFQDISTASYRYRSEIFDEIVDFLAGTDDVVAYSVATKHLRHADGREKTLYLVSIRGSYGSEWLSDFNMGDASDYDMEAIDHEGFMRAASEIVDDLAGRLSEDGGSDEVALLFCGHSRGAATANLAASYADDMTTGLRALAPLDSIYCYTFATPEVTEFGNVRDELYDNIFNIMNPSDLVPRLPLASWGYARYGRDLWLPGYGDEAFDAHYDEMRAAFEENVGAPCPYVPEDRERVDALVDELAVHIPTARDLASAGGLASLVHDVAADIDPMQVLYGHYPNVYIAWMQVIGAHELRADDAA
;
A
#
# COMPACT_ATOMS: atom_id res chain seq x y z
N MET A 1 -39.46 -11.33 -47.48
CA MET A 1 -40.27 -10.21 -48.01
C MET A 1 -39.85 -8.97 -47.23
N CYS A 2 -38.98 -8.15 -47.83
CA CYS A 2 -39.36 -6.87 -48.47
C CYS A 2 -39.94 -5.88 -47.43
N GLY A 3 -39.35 -4.73 -47.13
CA GLY A 3 -38.37 -3.93 -47.87
C GLY A 3 -38.91 -2.52 -48.09
N ALA A 4 -37.98 -1.63 -48.50
CA ALA A 4 -38.16 -0.31 -49.12
C ALA A 4 -38.29 0.88 -48.13
N HIS A 5 -37.30 1.78 -48.01
CA HIS A 5 -36.74 2.77 -48.99
C HIS A 5 -37.43 4.15 -48.81
N ALA A 6 -36.80 5.31 -48.97
CA ALA A 6 -35.42 5.75 -49.23
C ALA A 6 -35.41 7.31 -49.32
N ILE A 7 -34.25 7.85 -49.73
CA ILE A 7 -34.05 8.97 -50.68
C ILE A 7 -33.56 10.32 -50.08
N LEU A 8 -32.22 10.52 -50.15
CA LEU A 8 -31.53 11.81 -50.45
C LEU A 8 -31.85 12.22 -51.91
N PRO A 9 -31.65 13.49 -52.35
CA PRO A 9 -30.41 13.83 -53.12
C PRO A 9 -30.04 15.37 -53.06
N PRO A 10 -29.13 15.94 -53.89
CA PRO A 10 -28.08 16.87 -53.45
C PRO A 10 -28.04 18.20 -54.27
N TYR A 11 -27.04 19.06 -54.07
CA TYR A 11 -26.53 20.11 -55.01
C TYR A 11 -25.18 20.60 -54.44
N GLU A 12 -24.15 21.09 -55.14
CA GLU A 12 -23.52 20.91 -56.46
C GLU A 12 -22.25 21.80 -56.44
N ARG A 13 -21.27 21.53 -57.30
CA ARG A 13 -20.01 22.30 -57.44
C ARG A 13 -20.14 23.51 -58.39
N CYS A 14 -19.39 24.58 -58.13
CA CYS A 14 -18.70 25.45 -59.11
C CYS A 14 -17.72 26.36 -58.36
N GLY A 15 -16.53 26.77 -58.79
CA GLY A 15 -15.79 26.65 -60.05
C GLY A 15 -14.81 27.84 -60.17
N ARG A 16 -13.52 27.52 -60.39
CA ARG A 16 -12.47 28.22 -61.16
C ARG A 16 -12.11 29.73 -61.01
N ASP A 17 -10.78 29.89 -60.92
CA ASP A 17 -9.87 30.74 -61.69
C ASP A 17 -9.91 32.28 -61.60
N GLY A 18 -8.73 32.86 -61.36
CA GLY A 18 -8.43 34.27 -61.58
C GLY A 18 -7.00 34.65 -61.21
N ALA A 19 -6.07 34.50 -62.16
CA ALA A 19 -4.67 34.94 -62.07
C ALA A 19 -4.47 36.39 -62.55
N MET A 20 -3.26 36.91 -62.30
CA MET A 20 -2.54 38.05 -62.93
C MET A 20 -2.59 39.45 -62.27
N ALA A 21 -1.48 39.75 -61.57
CA ALA A 21 -0.35 40.60 -61.99
C ALA A 21 -0.54 42.11 -62.35
N ARG A 22 0.43 42.88 -61.83
CA ARG A 22 1.18 44.03 -62.40
C ARG A 22 1.04 45.41 -61.75
N ASP A 23 2.13 45.79 -61.10
CA ASP A 23 3.08 46.85 -61.52
C ASP A 23 2.90 48.30 -61.00
N GLY A 24 3.94 48.74 -60.27
CA GLY A 24 4.65 49.97 -60.56
C GLY A 24 4.21 51.27 -59.87
N GLN A 25 5.03 51.78 -58.95
CA GLN A 25 5.61 53.12 -59.15
C GLN A 25 6.83 53.41 -58.27
N ARG A 26 7.85 53.96 -58.94
CA ARG A 26 9.13 54.49 -58.41
C ARG A 26 8.94 55.87 -57.78
N GLY A 27 9.78 56.18 -56.80
CA GLY A 27 10.23 57.53 -56.47
C GLY A 27 11.63 57.46 -55.84
N ARG A 28 12.62 58.07 -56.50
CA ARG A 28 14.02 58.26 -56.03
C ARG A 28 14.18 59.62 -55.35
N HIS A 29 15.31 59.77 -54.65
CA HIS A 29 16.02 60.96 -54.13
C HIS A 29 16.14 60.88 -52.59
N ASP A 30 17.27 61.10 -51.91
CA ASP A 30 18.69 61.38 -52.22
C ASP A 30 19.51 61.08 -50.94
N GLU A 31 20.83 61.16 -51.06
CA GLU A 31 21.89 61.01 -50.05
C GLU A 31 21.67 61.78 -48.72
N GLU A 32 22.08 61.20 -47.58
CA GLU A 32 23.19 61.68 -46.73
C GLU A 32 23.25 60.95 -45.36
N THR A 33 24.48 60.75 -44.90
CA THR A 33 24.94 60.20 -43.62
C THR A 33 24.52 60.99 -42.38
N ALA A 34 24.11 60.31 -41.29
CA ALA A 34 24.53 60.63 -39.90
C ALA A 34 23.97 59.63 -38.84
N ALA A 35 24.90 59.07 -38.08
CA ALA A 35 24.87 58.83 -36.62
C ALA A 35 23.61 58.25 -35.92
N GLY A 36 23.74 56.99 -35.49
CA GLY A 36 23.60 56.57 -34.08
C GLY A 36 22.28 56.84 -33.35
N ALA A 37 21.39 55.85 -33.33
CA ALA A 37 20.40 55.66 -32.27
C ALA A 37 20.08 54.16 -32.10
N SER A 38 20.03 53.74 -30.83
CA SER A 38 19.91 52.39 -30.27
C SER A 38 18.65 51.61 -30.67
N ALA A 39 18.81 50.31 -30.94
CA ALA A 39 17.75 49.30 -30.98
C ALA A 39 17.87 48.34 -29.77
N PRO A 40 16.76 47.79 -29.22
CA PRO A 40 16.76 47.09 -27.94
C PRO A 40 17.35 45.67 -28.07
N ASP A 41 18.17 45.30 -27.07
CA ASP A 41 18.76 43.97 -26.94
C ASP A 41 17.69 42.89 -26.88
N ARG A 42 17.81 41.91 -27.78
CA ARG A 42 17.11 40.63 -27.69
C ARG A 42 17.77 39.79 -26.60
N VAL A 43 16.98 39.33 -25.63
CA VAL A 43 17.43 38.40 -24.58
C VAL A 43 18.02 37.13 -25.22
N PRO A 44 19.20 36.63 -24.78
CA PRO A 44 19.81 35.47 -25.42
C PRO A 44 19.06 34.18 -25.06
N PHE A 45 18.80 33.36 -26.07
CA PHE A 45 18.43 31.95 -25.94
C PHE A 45 19.46 31.24 -25.04
N TYR A 46 19.03 30.64 -23.92
CA TYR A 46 19.90 29.83 -23.07
C TYR A 46 20.56 28.72 -23.89
N ARG A 47 21.88 28.81 -24.11
CA ARG A 47 22.66 27.68 -24.62
C ARG A 47 22.65 26.59 -23.56
N ARG A 48 21.97 25.47 -23.82
CA ARG A 48 22.11 24.25 -23.02
C ARG A 48 23.58 23.89 -22.95
N HIS A 49 24.12 24.00 -21.75
CA HIS A 49 25.55 24.01 -21.50
C HIS A 49 26.03 22.54 -21.65
N PRO A 50 27.07 22.24 -22.46
CA PRO A 50 27.44 20.87 -22.86
C PRO A 50 27.84 19.93 -21.69
N TRP A 51 28.08 20.49 -20.51
CA TRP A 51 28.28 19.73 -19.27
C TRP A 51 27.00 19.04 -18.77
N LEU A 52 25.81 19.65 -18.91
CA LEU A 52 24.54 19.05 -18.49
C LEU A 52 24.23 17.82 -19.35
N VAL A 53 24.46 17.91 -20.66
CA VAL A 53 24.30 16.76 -21.58
C VAL A 53 25.25 15.62 -21.22
N ARG A 54 26.47 15.93 -20.78
CA ARG A 54 27.46 14.92 -20.35
C ARG A 54 27.10 14.30 -19.00
N ILE A 55 26.54 15.07 -18.08
CA ILE A 55 26.04 14.57 -16.78
C ILE A 55 24.82 13.68 -17.03
N SER A 56 23.85 14.12 -17.82
CA SER A 56 22.68 13.31 -18.20
C SER A 56 23.08 12.03 -18.92
N ALA A 57 24.07 12.07 -19.82
CA ALA A 57 24.59 10.88 -20.48
C ALA A 57 25.33 9.94 -19.50
N ALA A 58 26.07 10.48 -18.53
CA ALA A 58 26.73 9.68 -17.50
C ALA A 58 25.73 9.02 -16.54
N VAL A 59 24.67 9.73 -16.15
CA VAL A 59 23.55 9.20 -15.36
C VAL A 59 22.81 8.12 -16.14
N LEU A 60 22.54 8.32 -17.43
CA LEU A 60 21.92 7.32 -18.29
C LEU A 60 22.78 6.05 -18.41
N ILE A 61 24.10 6.19 -18.58
CA ILE A 61 25.03 5.06 -18.65
C ILE A 61 25.09 4.32 -17.29
N ALA A 62 25.05 5.06 -16.18
CA ALA A 62 24.98 4.47 -14.85
C ALA A 62 23.66 3.72 -14.64
N ALA A 63 22.53 4.29 -15.05
CA ALA A 63 21.22 3.66 -14.99
C ALA A 63 21.14 2.39 -15.84
N VAL A 64 21.68 2.40 -17.07
CA VAL A 64 21.80 1.22 -17.92
C VAL A 64 22.74 0.18 -17.31
N GLY A 65 23.85 0.60 -16.71
CA GLY A 65 24.77 -0.29 -16.01
C GLY A 65 24.13 -0.96 -14.79
N ILE A 66 23.33 -0.21 -14.03
CA ILE A 66 22.54 -0.69 -12.89
C ILE A 66 21.46 -1.67 -13.39
N GLY A 67 20.72 -1.33 -14.45
CA GLY A 67 19.71 -2.20 -15.05
C GLY A 67 20.28 -3.52 -15.58
N VAL A 68 21.45 -3.49 -16.21
CA VAL A 68 22.15 -4.73 -16.64
C VAL A 68 22.64 -5.53 -15.45
N ALA A 69 23.14 -4.90 -14.39
CA ALA A 69 23.55 -5.59 -13.17
C ALA A 69 22.37 -6.25 -12.46
N LEU A 70 21.22 -5.57 -12.41
CA LEU A 70 19.94 -6.09 -11.92
C LEU A 70 19.46 -7.27 -12.77
N ALA A 71 19.42 -7.15 -14.10
CA ALA A 71 19.01 -8.23 -14.98
C ALA A 71 19.93 -9.47 -14.86
N VAL A 72 21.24 -9.27 -14.68
CA VAL A 72 22.19 -10.37 -14.42
C VAL A 72 21.97 -10.97 -13.04
N ALA A 73 21.65 -10.17 -12.02
CA ALA A 73 21.32 -10.64 -10.68
C ALA A 73 20.02 -11.47 -10.68
N VAL A 74 18.97 -10.97 -11.32
CA VAL A 74 17.68 -11.66 -11.56
C VAL A 74 17.92 -12.99 -12.27
N HIS A 75 18.64 -12.98 -13.39
CA HIS A 75 18.92 -14.19 -14.15
C HIS A 75 19.74 -15.22 -13.35
N ASN A 76 20.73 -14.75 -12.59
CA ASN A 76 21.50 -15.62 -11.70
C ASN A 76 20.65 -16.18 -10.56
N ARG A 77 19.67 -15.43 -10.05
CA ARG A 77 18.74 -15.88 -9.01
C ARG A 77 17.75 -16.91 -9.53
N GLN A 78 17.13 -16.66 -10.68
CA GLN A 78 16.28 -17.64 -11.38
C GLN A 78 17.02 -18.93 -11.71
N GLU A 79 18.29 -18.84 -12.14
CA GLU A 79 19.14 -20.02 -12.37
C GLU A 79 19.52 -20.70 -11.05
N GLN A 80 19.75 -19.96 -9.96
CA GLN A 80 19.97 -20.51 -8.62
C GLN A 80 18.73 -21.29 -8.12
N GLU A 81 17.53 -20.74 -8.29
CA GLU A 81 16.26 -21.40 -7.98
C GLU A 81 16.05 -22.66 -8.82
N ARG A 82 16.25 -22.58 -10.14
CA ARG A 82 16.15 -23.74 -11.05
C ARG A 82 17.13 -24.86 -10.67
N LEU A 83 18.29 -24.48 -10.14
CA LEU A 83 19.35 -25.42 -9.74
C LEU A 83 19.25 -25.82 -8.26
N GLY A 84 18.33 -25.26 -7.48
CA GLY A 84 18.19 -25.50 -6.04
C GLY A 84 19.41 -25.05 -5.22
N LEU A 85 20.19 -24.08 -5.72
CA LEU A 85 21.40 -23.57 -5.09
C LEU A 85 21.09 -22.27 -4.36
N GLY A 86 21.29 -22.22 -3.04
CA GLY A 86 20.87 -21.07 -2.23
C GLY A 86 19.38 -21.08 -1.88
N ALA A 87 18.66 -22.15 -2.23
CA ALA A 87 17.37 -22.45 -1.65
C ALA A 87 17.57 -22.71 -0.15
N VAL A 88 16.97 -21.86 0.68
CA VAL A 88 16.49 -22.32 1.99
C VAL A 88 15.58 -23.52 1.67
N GLU A 89 15.82 -24.68 2.30
CA GLU A 89 15.17 -25.96 2.00
C GLU A 89 13.69 -25.83 1.62
N LEU A 90 13.18 -26.60 0.64
CA LEU A 90 11.74 -26.63 0.29
C LEU A 90 10.82 -26.59 1.53
N PRO A 91 9.68 -25.89 1.49
CA PRO A 91 8.83 -25.64 2.66
C PRO A 91 8.57 -26.91 3.46
N SER A 92 9.03 -26.91 4.70
CA SER A 92 8.49 -27.81 5.72
C SER A 92 7.13 -27.29 6.13
N ALA A 93 6.22 -28.20 6.49
CA ALA A 93 4.94 -27.83 7.07
C ALA A 93 5.14 -26.84 8.24
N PRO A 94 4.24 -25.87 8.44
CA PRO A 94 4.40 -24.87 9.47
C PRO A 94 4.75 -25.50 10.83
N VAL A 95 5.85 -25.05 11.43
CA VAL A 95 6.24 -25.54 12.75
C VAL A 95 5.50 -24.71 13.78
N ARG A 96 4.53 -25.35 14.43
CA ARG A 96 3.80 -24.83 15.58
C ARG A 96 4.78 -24.57 16.72
N LEU A 97 4.77 -23.35 17.25
CA LEU A 97 5.61 -22.99 18.39
C LEU A 97 4.81 -23.03 19.69
N GLU A 98 5.34 -23.78 20.66
CA GLU A 98 4.80 -23.88 22.02
C GLU A 98 5.55 -22.90 22.93
N GLY A 99 4.88 -21.87 23.44
CA GLY A 99 5.53 -20.85 24.28
C GLY A 99 4.62 -19.86 25.00
N SER A 100 3.31 -20.12 25.06
CA SER A 100 2.32 -19.16 25.53
C SER A 100 2.36 -18.91 27.04
N THR A 101 2.09 -17.66 27.44
CA THR A 101 1.76 -17.32 28.82
C THR A 101 0.35 -17.81 29.24
N ALA A 102 -0.50 -18.22 28.29
CA ALA A 102 -1.90 -18.58 28.49
C ALA A 102 -2.72 -17.53 29.28
N ARG A 103 -2.31 -16.25 29.19
CA ARG A 103 -3.05 -15.13 29.80
C ARG A 103 -4.43 -15.02 29.18
N THR A 104 -5.43 -14.69 29.97
CA THR A 104 -6.83 -14.52 29.55
C THR A 104 -7.41 -13.27 30.21
N GLY A 105 -8.52 -12.76 29.66
CA GLY A 105 -9.19 -11.54 30.12
C GLY A 105 -8.47 -10.25 29.71
N ALA A 106 -8.77 -9.17 30.42
CA ALA A 106 -8.23 -7.84 30.16
C ALA A 106 -6.84 -7.63 30.76
N PHE A 107 -5.87 -7.19 29.96
CA PHE A 107 -4.51 -6.88 30.41
C PHE A 107 -3.72 -6.01 29.42
N THR A 108 -2.56 -5.53 29.86
CA THR A 108 -1.57 -4.86 29.01
C THR A 108 -0.34 -5.76 28.80
N ALA A 109 0.31 -5.64 27.65
CA ALA A 109 1.57 -6.29 27.32
C ALA A 109 2.54 -5.30 26.67
N HIS A 110 3.81 -5.37 27.07
CA HIS A 110 4.89 -4.61 26.47
C HIS A 110 5.49 -5.38 25.29
N VAL A 111 5.44 -4.80 24.10
CA VAL A 111 5.90 -5.42 22.85
C VAL A 111 6.98 -4.59 22.20
N GLU A 112 7.90 -5.28 21.52
CA GLU A 112 9.03 -4.68 20.83
C GLU A 112 8.89 -4.97 19.34
N TYR A 113 9.39 -4.07 18.50
CA TYR A 113 9.33 -4.17 17.05
C TYR A 113 10.43 -3.29 16.44
N THR A 114 10.35 -3.04 15.14
CA THR A 114 11.29 -2.19 14.40
C THR A 114 10.56 -1.02 13.77
N SER A 115 11.29 0.06 13.47
CA SER A 115 10.77 1.22 12.74
C SER A 115 11.81 1.71 11.75
N MET A 116 11.37 2.16 10.58
CA MET A 116 12.24 2.82 9.59
C MET A 116 12.75 4.18 10.07
N ALA A 117 12.07 4.79 11.04
CA ALA A 117 12.48 6.06 11.63
C ALA A 117 13.49 5.88 12.78
N ALA A 118 13.69 4.64 13.26
CA ALA A 118 14.65 4.36 14.31
C ALA A 118 16.09 4.36 13.78
N THR A 119 17.01 4.85 14.59
CA THR A 119 18.46 4.84 14.35
C THR A 119 19.12 3.68 15.09
N ASP A 120 20.33 3.29 14.66
CA ASP A 120 21.08 2.17 15.24
C ASP A 120 21.17 2.25 16.77
N GLY A 121 20.64 1.23 17.44
CA GLY A 121 20.67 1.10 18.90
C GLY A 121 19.45 1.65 19.63
N GLN A 122 18.48 2.23 18.93
CA GLN A 122 17.17 2.57 19.52
C GLN A 122 16.30 1.32 19.65
N GLN A 123 15.67 1.17 20.81
CA GLN A 123 14.66 0.14 21.05
C GLN A 123 13.30 0.73 20.69
N VAL A 124 12.61 0.11 19.74
CA VAL A 124 11.23 0.49 19.37
C VAL A 124 10.28 -0.44 20.10
N ALA A 125 9.43 0.14 20.95
CA ALA A 125 8.54 -0.63 21.82
C ALA A 125 7.30 0.18 22.19
N THR A 126 6.23 -0.51 22.54
CA THR A 126 5.00 0.11 23.07
C THR A 126 4.26 -0.87 23.97
N ASP A 127 3.40 -0.33 24.82
CA ASP A 127 2.38 -1.11 25.50
C ASP A 127 1.14 -1.26 24.61
N ILE A 128 0.56 -2.45 24.59
CA ILE A 128 -0.72 -2.75 23.92
C ILE A 128 -1.73 -3.32 24.90
N ALA A 129 -2.98 -2.93 24.75
CA ALA A 129 -4.11 -3.48 25.50
C ALA A 129 -4.61 -4.77 24.84
N TRP A 130 -5.12 -5.69 25.64
CA TRP A 130 -5.81 -6.87 25.18
C TRP A 130 -6.99 -7.15 26.10
N ASP A 131 -8.16 -7.45 25.53
CA ASP A 131 -9.29 -7.98 26.30
C ASP A 131 -10.03 -9.04 25.47
N ASP A 132 -10.08 -10.26 26.01
CA ASP A 132 -10.85 -11.36 25.42
C ASP A 132 -12.33 -10.98 25.22
N SER A 133 -12.87 -10.05 26.01
CA SER A 133 -14.26 -9.60 25.92
C SER A 133 -14.61 -8.96 24.57
N TRP A 134 -13.62 -8.42 23.84
CA TRP A 134 -13.83 -7.77 22.55
C TRP A 134 -14.44 -8.70 21.49
N PHE A 135 -14.10 -9.99 21.51
CA PHE A 135 -14.56 -10.98 20.52
C PHE A 135 -15.92 -11.62 20.84
N PHE A 136 -16.59 -11.08 21.87
CA PHE A 136 -17.97 -11.44 22.24
C PHE A 136 -18.95 -10.27 21.99
N GLN A 137 -18.47 -9.21 21.35
CA GLN A 137 -19.24 -8.03 20.96
C GLN A 137 -19.64 -8.14 19.48
N ASP A 138 -20.46 -7.19 19.01
CA ASP A 138 -20.82 -7.10 17.59
C ASP A 138 -19.60 -6.62 16.77
N PRO A 139 -19.09 -7.41 15.80
CA PRO A 139 -17.93 -7.01 15.01
C PRO A 139 -18.20 -5.82 14.09
N THR A 140 -19.47 -5.45 13.86
CA THR A 140 -19.85 -4.24 13.11
C THR A 140 -19.81 -2.97 13.98
N VAL A 141 -19.43 -3.07 15.26
CA VAL A 141 -19.20 -1.91 16.12
C VAL A 141 -17.70 -1.66 16.26
N TYR A 142 -17.25 -0.47 15.89
CA TYR A 142 -15.83 -0.12 15.92
C TYR A 142 -15.27 -0.18 17.34
N ASN A 143 -14.19 -0.93 17.53
CA ASN A 143 -13.46 -1.01 18.78
C ASN A 143 -12.07 -0.37 18.62
N HIS A 144 -11.89 0.80 19.22
CA HIS A 144 -10.67 1.59 19.07
C HIS A 144 -9.44 0.97 19.76
N GLU A 145 -9.61 0.32 20.91
CA GLU A 145 -8.49 -0.35 21.58
C GLU A 145 -8.03 -1.59 20.81
N LEU A 146 -8.98 -2.38 20.28
CA LEU A 146 -8.66 -3.50 19.38
C LEU A 146 -7.97 -3.01 18.10
N ALA A 147 -8.49 -1.94 17.47
CA ALA A 147 -7.85 -1.32 16.32
C ALA A 147 -6.42 -0.85 16.65
N THR A 148 -6.21 -0.20 17.80
CA THR A 148 -4.87 0.25 18.23
C THR A 148 -3.93 -0.94 18.39
N THR A 149 -4.38 -2.03 19.00
CA THR A 149 -3.61 -3.28 19.11
C THR A 149 -3.31 -3.90 17.74
N CYS A 150 -4.28 -3.92 16.82
CA CYS A 150 -4.07 -4.38 15.45
C CYS A 150 -3.07 -3.52 14.67
N SER A 151 -3.01 -2.21 14.92
CA SER A 151 -2.02 -1.32 14.29
C SER A 151 -0.59 -1.70 14.68
N VAL A 152 -0.39 -2.05 15.96
CA VAL A 152 0.91 -2.51 16.48
C VAL A 152 1.25 -3.91 15.98
N LEU A 153 0.29 -4.85 15.98
CA LEU A 153 0.49 -6.20 15.41
C LEU A 153 0.85 -6.14 13.91
N SER A 154 0.24 -5.22 13.16
CA SER A 154 0.56 -4.98 11.76
C SER A 154 1.99 -4.48 11.57
N ALA A 155 2.49 -3.62 12.47
CA ALA A 155 3.89 -3.18 12.45
C ALA A 155 4.85 -4.33 12.82
N ILE A 156 4.49 -5.13 13.84
CA ILE A 156 5.27 -6.31 14.26
C ILE A 156 5.37 -7.34 13.13
N ALA A 157 4.32 -7.51 12.31
CA ALA A 157 4.36 -8.40 11.14
C ALA A 157 5.46 -7.99 10.16
N ASN A 158 5.69 -6.69 9.97
CA ASN A 158 6.84 -6.22 9.19
C ASN A 158 8.15 -6.57 9.90
N SER A 159 8.27 -6.30 11.19
CA SER A 159 9.48 -6.57 11.98
C SER A 159 9.91 -8.02 11.98
N GLU A 160 8.96 -8.96 11.91
CA GLU A 160 9.22 -10.40 11.88
C GLU A 160 10.12 -10.84 10.70
N SER A 161 10.09 -10.13 9.58
CA SER A 161 10.98 -10.44 8.45
C SER A 161 12.46 -10.41 8.82
N GLY A 162 12.85 -9.55 9.77
CA GLY A 162 14.23 -9.49 10.24
C GLY A 162 14.71 -10.82 10.82
N TYR A 163 13.84 -11.60 11.48
CA TYR A 163 14.19 -12.90 12.08
C TYR A 163 14.55 -13.94 11.01
N TYR A 164 13.92 -13.85 9.85
CA TYR A 164 14.06 -14.82 8.76
C TYR A 164 15.15 -14.48 7.73
N GLN A 165 15.84 -13.35 7.89
CA GLN A 165 16.97 -12.96 7.03
C GLN A 165 18.25 -13.73 7.35
N ALA A 166 18.96 -14.17 6.31
CA ALA A 166 20.21 -14.91 6.46
C ALA A 166 21.28 -14.12 7.26
N GLY A 167 21.72 -14.69 8.38
CA GLY A 167 22.74 -14.09 9.24
C GLY A 167 22.23 -12.99 10.17
N SER A 168 20.91 -12.79 10.24
CA SER A 168 20.29 -11.88 11.20
C SER A 168 20.35 -12.41 12.63
N ASN A 169 20.43 -11.49 13.59
CA ASN A 169 20.23 -11.75 15.02
C ASN A 169 18.96 -11.06 15.55
N ALA A 170 18.07 -10.62 14.65
CA ALA A 170 16.80 -10.03 15.06
C ALA A 170 15.97 -11.05 15.85
N PRO A 171 15.25 -10.62 16.89
CA PRO A 171 14.32 -11.49 17.59
C PRO A 171 13.11 -11.82 16.71
N ALA A 172 12.41 -12.90 17.06
CA ALA A 172 11.14 -13.27 16.45
C ALA A 172 10.01 -12.39 17.05
N TYR A 173 9.97 -11.12 16.65
CA TYR A 173 9.11 -10.09 17.22
C TYR A 173 7.63 -10.51 17.29
N MET A 174 7.11 -11.15 16.25
CA MET A 174 5.73 -11.62 16.21
C MET A 174 5.51 -12.80 17.15
N GLU A 175 6.41 -13.78 17.17
CA GLU A 175 6.31 -14.93 18.07
C GLU A 175 6.32 -14.47 19.54
N ASP A 176 7.23 -13.55 19.88
CA ASP A 176 7.37 -12.98 21.22
C ASP A 176 6.12 -12.16 21.62
N ALA A 177 5.60 -11.33 20.72
CA ALA A 177 4.40 -10.53 20.98
C ALA A 177 3.17 -11.41 21.20
N LEU A 178 2.94 -12.40 20.33
CA LEU A 178 1.80 -13.31 20.43
C LEU A 178 1.87 -14.19 21.68
N ALA A 179 3.07 -14.66 22.07
CA ALA A 179 3.26 -15.39 23.32
C ALA A 179 2.92 -14.54 24.57
N LYS A 180 3.32 -13.26 24.58
CA LYS A 180 2.99 -12.29 25.65
C LYS A 180 1.50 -11.96 25.72
N LEU A 181 0.82 -11.97 24.57
CA LEU A 181 -0.63 -11.85 24.45
C LEU A 181 -1.38 -13.15 24.77
N GLY A 182 -0.67 -14.24 25.06
CA GLY A 182 -1.27 -15.51 25.45
C GLY A 182 -1.90 -16.27 24.27
N PHE A 183 -1.48 -16.00 23.05
CA PHE A 183 -1.74 -16.87 21.90
C PHE A 183 -0.91 -18.16 22.03
N GLN A 184 -1.44 -19.21 21.43
CA GLN A 184 -0.94 -20.56 21.33
C GLN A 184 -0.83 -20.92 19.84
N ASP A 185 -0.20 -22.06 19.56
CA ASP A 185 -0.02 -22.58 18.21
C ASP A 185 0.46 -21.55 17.17
N ILE A 186 1.48 -20.78 17.54
CA ILE A 186 1.97 -19.68 16.72
C ILE A 186 2.69 -20.23 15.48
N SER A 187 2.38 -19.64 14.33
CA SER A 187 2.91 -20.03 13.04
C SER A 187 3.33 -18.79 12.24
N THR A 188 4.63 -18.64 12.05
CA THR A 188 5.29 -17.60 11.23
C THR A 188 5.98 -18.24 10.01
N ALA A 189 5.60 -19.46 9.65
CA ALA A 189 6.30 -20.28 8.67
C ALA A 189 6.32 -19.68 7.26
N SER A 190 5.33 -18.87 6.89
CA SER A 190 5.30 -18.20 5.59
C SER A 190 6.51 -17.28 5.38
N TYR A 191 7.13 -16.76 6.44
CA TYR A 191 8.23 -15.80 6.36
C TYR A 191 9.56 -16.42 5.90
N ARG A 192 9.75 -17.74 6.08
CA ARG A 192 11.01 -18.46 5.85
C ARG A 192 11.57 -18.37 4.43
N TYR A 193 10.72 -18.08 3.46
CA TYR A 193 11.07 -18.03 2.04
C TYR A 193 10.69 -16.70 1.39
N ARG A 194 10.23 -15.73 2.19
CA ARG A 194 9.61 -14.49 1.72
C ARG A 194 10.28 -13.25 2.32
N SER A 195 11.37 -13.39 3.08
CA SER A 195 11.96 -12.32 3.90
C SER A 195 13.35 -11.85 3.47
N GLU A 196 13.87 -12.36 2.35
CA GLU A 196 15.10 -11.83 1.74
C GLU A 196 14.76 -10.61 0.87
N ILE A 197 15.33 -9.45 1.21
CA ILE A 197 15.09 -8.15 0.53
C ILE A 197 15.40 -8.24 -0.98
N PHE A 198 16.32 -9.13 -1.38
CA PHE A 198 16.66 -9.35 -2.78
C PHE A 198 15.65 -10.19 -3.56
N ASP A 199 14.90 -11.07 -2.90
CA ASP A 199 13.89 -11.91 -3.56
C ASP A 199 12.64 -11.07 -3.89
N GLU A 200 12.23 -10.17 -2.99
CA GLU A 200 11.06 -9.29 -3.23
C GLU A 200 11.28 -8.28 -4.39
N ILE A 201 12.50 -7.77 -4.57
CA ILE A 201 12.84 -6.90 -5.72
C ILE A 201 12.91 -7.70 -7.02
N VAL A 202 13.33 -8.97 -6.96
CA VAL A 202 13.47 -9.83 -8.13
C VAL A 202 12.12 -10.39 -8.57
N ASP A 203 11.28 -10.83 -7.65
CA ASP A 203 9.93 -11.36 -7.92
C ASP A 203 9.02 -10.28 -8.50
N PHE A 204 9.11 -9.06 -7.96
CA PHE A 204 8.43 -7.87 -8.50
C PHE A 204 8.89 -7.50 -9.92
N LEU A 205 10.20 -7.56 -10.22
CA LEU A 205 10.72 -7.29 -11.56
C LEU A 205 10.48 -8.44 -12.56
N ALA A 206 10.25 -9.66 -12.07
CA ALA A 206 10.10 -10.86 -12.89
C ALA A 206 8.63 -11.26 -13.11
N GLY A 207 7.68 -10.65 -12.41
CA GLY A 207 6.26 -11.03 -12.46
C GLY A 207 6.04 -12.48 -11.99
N THR A 208 6.91 -12.97 -11.10
CA THR A 208 6.89 -14.34 -10.60
C THR A 208 6.33 -14.37 -9.18
N ASP A 209 5.05 -14.76 -9.08
CA ASP A 209 4.29 -15.13 -7.88
C ASP A 209 4.52 -14.28 -6.61
N ASP A 210 3.73 -13.21 -6.45
CA ASP A 210 3.72 -12.36 -5.25
C ASP A 210 3.18 -13.09 -4.03
N VAL A 211 4.10 -13.56 -3.18
CA VAL A 211 3.73 -14.26 -1.96
C VAL A 211 3.91 -13.36 -0.74
N VAL A 212 2.79 -12.92 -0.15
CA VAL A 212 2.78 -12.11 1.08
C VAL A 212 3.02 -13.02 2.29
N ALA A 213 3.90 -12.61 3.20
CA ALA A 213 4.10 -13.32 4.47
C ALA A 213 3.01 -12.96 5.49
N TYR A 214 2.59 -13.91 6.32
CA TYR A 214 1.59 -13.73 7.35
C TYR A 214 1.83 -14.66 8.54
N SER A 215 1.32 -14.26 9.68
CA SER A 215 1.39 -15.04 10.91
C SER A 215 0.00 -15.52 11.27
N VAL A 216 -0.14 -16.80 11.61
CA VAL A 216 -1.39 -17.37 12.15
C VAL A 216 -1.13 -17.85 13.57
N ALA A 217 -2.02 -17.51 14.50
CA ALA A 217 -1.95 -18.01 15.87
C ALA A 217 -3.34 -18.19 16.47
N THR A 218 -3.47 -19.12 17.41
CA THR A 218 -4.75 -19.42 18.08
C THR A 218 -4.77 -18.86 19.49
N LYS A 219 -5.94 -18.51 20.01
CA LYS A 219 -6.10 -18.13 21.41
C LYS A 219 -7.44 -18.61 21.93
N HIS A 220 -7.42 -19.33 23.04
CA HIS A 220 -8.65 -19.64 23.77
C HIS A 220 -9.08 -18.41 24.57
N LEU A 221 -10.20 -17.82 24.15
CA LEU A 221 -10.82 -16.67 24.77
C LEU A 221 -11.85 -17.12 25.79
N ARG A 222 -11.93 -16.38 26.90
CA ARG A 222 -12.94 -16.62 27.92
C ARG A 222 -13.62 -15.32 28.34
N HIS A 223 -14.93 -15.28 28.17
CA HIS A 223 -15.75 -14.18 28.65
C HIS A 223 -16.08 -14.34 30.14
N ALA A 224 -16.36 -13.22 30.82
CA ALA A 224 -16.67 -13.19 32.26
C ALA A 224 -17.94 -13.99 32.63
N ASP A 225 -18.87 -14.18 31.70
CA ASP A 225 -20.09 -14.99 31.88
C ASP A 225 -19.89 -16.50 31.67
N GLY A 226 -18.68 -16.93 31.28
CA GLY A 226 -18.33 -18.34 31.07
C GLY A 226 -18.45 -18.84 29.63
N ARG A 227 -18.79 -17.98 28.66
CA ARG A 227 -18.65 -18.32 27.23
C ARG A 227 -17.17 -18.41 26.84
N GLU A 228 -16.87 -19.30 25.90
CA GLU A 228 -15.52 -19.56 25.40
C GLU A 228 -15.53 -19.54 23.87
N LYS A 229 -14.47 -19.00 23.27
CA LYS A 229 -14.23 -18.98 21.83
C LYS A 229 -12.78 -19.34 21.55
N THR A 230 -12.51 -19.91 20.38
CA THR A 230 -11.15 -20.05 19.86
C THR A 230 -10.94 -19.00 18.78
N LEU A 231 -10.08 -18.03 19.06
CA LEU A 231 -9.70 -16.97 18.14
C LEU A 231 -8.53 -17.41 17.27
N TYR A 232 -8.65 -17.24 15.95
CA TYR A 232 -7.53 -17.29 15.02
C TYR A 232 -7.19 -15.85 14.64
N LEU A 233 -5.98 -15.43 14.98
CA LEU A 233 -5.41 -14.18 14.48
C LEU A 233 -4.64 -14.47 13.20
N VAL A 234 -4.85 -13.62 12.19
CA VAL A 234 -4.01 -13.52 11.01
C VAL A 234 -3.42 -12.11 10.94
N SER A 235 -2.11 -12.00 11.14
CA SER A 235 -1.37 -10.73 11.03
C SER A 235 -0.50 -10.76 9.79
N ILE A 236 -0.75 -9.87 8.85
CA ILE A 236 -0.22 -9.95 7.49
C ILE A 236 0.82 -8.86 7.26
N ARG A 237 1.97 -9.27 6.71
CA ARG A 237 3.10 -8.39 6.43
C ARG A 237 2.81 -7.45 5.24
N GLY A 238 3.19 -6.19 5.40
CA GLY A 238 3.25 -5.21 4.31
C GLY A 238 4.59 -5.22 3.55
N SER A 239 4.99 -4.03 3.08
CA SER A 239 6.29 -3.76 2.45
C SER A 239 7.15 -2.89 3.37
N TYR A 240 8.48 -2.98 3.25
CA TYR A 240 9.43 -2.05 3.88
C TYR A 240 9.69 -0.86 2.95
N GLY A 241 9.51 0.37 3.43
CA GLY A 241 9.34 1.61 2.64
C GLY A 241 10.37 1.98 1.57
N SER A 242 11.50 1.28 1.40
CA SER A 242 12.34 1.41 0.19
C SER A 242 11.73 0.74 -1.04
N GLU A 243 10.87 -0.26 -0.83
CA GLU A 243 10.21 -1.06 -1.86
C GLU A 243 9.14 -0.24 -2.58
N TRP A 244 8.39 0.61 -1.86
CA TRP A 244 7.39 1.50 -2.45
C TRP A 244 7.98 2.50 -3.45
N LEU A 245 9.25 2.87 -3.29
CA LEU A 245 9.96 3.73 -4.24
C LEU A 245 10.53 2.96 -5.42
N SER A 246 10.85 1.67 -5.27
CA SER A 246 11.12 0.79 -6.41
C SER A 246 9.85 0.43 -7.18
N ASP A 247 8.69 0.35 -6.50
CA ASP A 247 7.38 0.15 -7.12
C ASP A 247 7.05 1.29 -8.11
N PHE A 248 7.54 2.49 -7.83
CA PHE A 248 7.46 3.66 -8.70
C PHE A 248 8.61 3.80 -9.72
N ASN A 249 9.74 3.13 -9.50
CA ASN A 249 10.94 3.27 -10.32
C ASN A 249 11.13 2.07 -11.26
N MET A 250 10.18 1.88 -12.19
CA MET A 250 10.27 0.86 -13.23
C MET A 250 11.06 1.35 -14.46
N GLY A 251 11.90 0.46 -15.00
CA GLY A 251 12.58 0.59 -16.29
C GLY A 251 11.63 0.48 -17.50
N ASP A 252 12.20 0.29 -18.69
CA ASP A 252 11.50 0.41 -19.98
C ASP A 252 10.24 -0.49 -20.05
N ALA A 253 9.08 0.14 -20.28
CA ALA A 253 7.74 -0.46 -20.16
C ALA A 253 7.42 -1.54 -21.22
N SER A 254 8.36 -1.88 -22.09
CA SER A 254 8.17 -2.87 -23.16
C SER A 254 8.45 -4.32 -22.73
N ASP A 255 9.02 -4.53 -21.54
CA ASP A 255 9.38 -5.86 -21.03
C ASP A 255 8.35 -6.44 -20.04
N TYR A 256 7.26 -5.72 -19.75
CA TYR A 256 6.24 -6.13 -18.77
C TYR A 256 4.86 -6.37 -19.42
N ASP A 257 4.27 -7.54 -19.18
CA ASP A 257 2.84 -7.81 -19.42
C ASP A 257 2.03 -7.35 -18.19
N MET A 258 1.86 -6.02 -18.01
CA MET A 258 1.11 -5.43 -16.89
C MET A 258 -0.39 -5.29 -17.22
N GLU A 259 -1.10 -6.42 -17.37
CA GLU A 259 -2.57 -6.37 -17.57
C GLU A 259 -3.38 -6.05 -16.30
N ALA A 260 -2.75 -5.95 -15.13
CA ALA A 260 -3.37 -5.43 -13.91
C ALA A 260 -2.32 -4.67 -13.09
N ILE A 261 -2.66 -3.48 -12.59
CA ILE A 261 -2.02 -2.98 -11.37
C ILE A 261 -2.30 -4.07 -10.31
N ASP A 262 -1.31 -4.47 -9.52
CA ASP A 262 -1.13 -5.85 -9.01
C ASP A 262 -2.19 -6.42 -8.02
N HIS A 263 -3.46 -6.54 -8.46
CA HIS A 263 -4.58 -7.08 -7.68
C HIS A 263 -4.57 -8.61 -7.62
N GLU A 264 -4.03 -9.28 -8.64
CA GLU A 264 -3.98 -10.74 -8.68
C GLU A 264 -3.09 -11.29 -7.55
N GLY A 265 -1.95 -10.63 -7.27
CA GLY A 265 -1.06 -10.98 -6.16
C GLY A 265 -1.78 -10.93 -4.80
N PHE A 266 -2.51 -9.85 -4.50
CA PHE A 266 -3.24 -9.74 -3.24
C PHE A 266 -4.37 -10.77 -3.12
N MET A 267 -5.11 -11.02 -4.21
CA MET A 267 -6.18 -12.02 -4.24
C MET A 267 -5.66 -13.44 -4.03
N ARG A 268 -4.49 -13.76 -4.60
CA ARG A 268 -3.84 -15.06 -4.44
C ARG A 268 -3.35 -15.26 -3.02
N ALA A 269 -2.69 -14.26 -2.43
CA ALA A 269 -2.27 -14.30 -1.03
C ALA A 269 -3.46 -14.42 -0.07
N ALA A 270 -4.56 -13.71 -0.32
CA ALA A 270 -5.78 -13.83 0.47
C ALA A 270 -6.39 -15.24 0.37
N SER A 271 -6.38 -15.84 -0.82
CA SER A 271 -6.85 -17.21 -1.04
C SER A 271 -5.98 -18.23 -0.28
N GLU A 272 -4.65 -18.07 -0.31
CA GLU A 272 -3.72 -18.92 0.45
C GLU A 272 -4.02 -18.88 1.95
N ILE A 273 -4.27 -17.69 2.51
CA ILE A 273 -4.61 -17.52 3.93
C ILE A 273 -5.93 -18.21 4.27
N VAL A 274 -6.96 -18.05 3.44
CA VAL A 274 -8.27 -18.69 3.63
C VAL A 274 -8.14 -20.21 3.58
N ASP A 275 -7.33 -20.74 2.67
CA ASP A 275 -7.05 -22.18 2.56
C ASP A 275 -6.26 -22.71 3.78
N ASP A 276 -5.26 -21.98 4.28
CA ASP A 276 -4.52 -22.34 5.51
C ASP A 276 -5.46 -22.36 6.74
N LEU A 277 -6.32 -21.35 6.89
CA LEU A 277 -7.33 -21.30 7.95
C LEU A 277 -8.31 -22.48 7.83
N ALA A 278 -8.82 -22.77 6.63
CA ALA A 278 -9.72 -23.90 6.41
C ALA A 278 -9.06 -25.25 6.77
N GLY A 279 -7.77 -25.40 6.44
CA GLY A 279 -6.97 -26.57 6.81
C GLY A 279 -6.88 -26.74 8.33
N ARG A 280 -6.48 -25.68 9.05
CA ARG A 280 -6.35 -25.68 10.52
C ARG A 280 -7.68 -25.98 11.22
N LEU A 281 -8.75 -25.30 10.81
CA LEU A 281 -10.09 -25.50 11.37
C LEU A 281 -10.61 -26.92 11.16
N SER A 282 -10.23 -27.57 10.06
CA SER A 282 -10.58 -28.97 9.79
C SER A 282 -9.83 -29.94 10.70
N GLU A 283 -8.58 -29.63 11.07
CA GLU A 283 -7.75 -30.44 11.96
C GLU A 283 -8.17 -30.34 13.43
N ASP A 284 -8.62 -29.16 13.87
CA ASP A 284 -8.98 -28.88 15.26
C ASP A 284 -10.33 -29.51 15.70
N GLY A 285 -11.07 -30.14 14.78
CA GLY A 285 -12.17 -31.05 15.12
C GLY A 285 -13.49 -30.38 15.56
N GLY A 286 -13.57 -29.04 15.51
CA GLY A 286 -14.82 -28.27 15.47
C GLY A 286 -15.70 -28.28 16.73
N SER A 287 -15.12 -28.32 17.94
CA SER A 287 -15.92 -28.29 19.19
C SER A 287 -16.23 -26.89 19.73
N ASP A 288 -15.46 -25.87 19.35
CA ASP A 288 -15.50 -24.54 19.98
C ASP A 288 -16.03 -23.49 19.01
N GLU A 289 -16.67 -22.44 19.53
CA GLU A 289 -17.11 -21.29 18.75
C GLU A 289 -15.88 -20.53 18.22
N VAL A 290 -15.76 -20.39 16.90
CA VAL A 290 -14.57 -19.82 16.24
C VAL A 290 -14.75 -18.32 16.05
N ALA A 291 -13.69 -17.55 16.33
CA ALA A 291 -13.58 -16.17 15.90
C ALA A 291 -12.33 -15.97 15.03
N LEU A 292 -12.41 -15.05 14.07
CA LEU A 292 -11.29 -14.67 13.20
C LEU A 292 -10.94 -13.19 13.41
N LEU A 293 -9.66 -12.88 13.48
CA LEU A 293 -9.16 -11.50 13.47
C LEU A 293 -8.11 -11.34 12.39
N PHE A 294 -8.38 -10.47 11.42
CA PHE A 294 -7.45 -10.10 10.37
C PHE A 294 -6.88 -8.70 10.63
N CYS A 295 -5.57 -8.54 10.47
CA CYS A 295 -4.95 -7.23 10.46
C CYS A 295 -3.71 -7.17 9.58
N GLY A 296 -3.40 -5.97 9.11
CA GLY A 296 -2.23 -5.70 8.29
C GLY A 296 -2.10 -4.21 8.00
N HIS A 297 -0.92 -3.83 7.49
CA HIS A 297 -0.60 -2.47 7.07
C HIS A 297 -0.16 -2.45 5.60
N SER A 298 -0.56 -1.44 4.82
CA SER A 298 -0.15 -1.26 3.41
C SER A 298 -0.51 -2.46 2.53
N ARG A 299 0.45 -3.07 1.83
CA ARG A 299 0.27 -4.35 1.12
C ARG A 299 -0.39 -5.44 1.98
N GLY A 300 0.00 -5.53 3.26
CA GLY A 300 -0.59 -6.50 4.19
C GLY A 300 -2.04 -6.16 4.55
N ALA A 301 -2.38 -4.87 4.57
CA ALA A 301 -3.75 -4.40 4.74
C ALA A 301 -4.63 -4.77 3.53
N ALA A 302 -4.10 -4.68 2.32
CA ALA A 302 -4.80 -5.10 1.09
C ALA A 302 -5.19 -6.58 1.16
N THR A 303 -4.23 -7.44 1.49
CA THR A 303 -4.47 -8.88 1.66
C THR A 303 -5.39 -9.17 2.83
N ALA A 304 -5.29 -8.46 3.96
CA ALA A 304 -6.19 -8.61 5.10
C ALA A 304 -7.64 -8.26 4.75
N ASN A 305 -7.84 -7.17 4.02
CA ASN A 305 -9.15 -6.70 3.55
C ASN A 305 -9.81 -7.76 2.66
N LEU A 306 -9.08 -8.29 1.67
CA LEU A 306 -9.57 -9.35 0.78
C LEU A 306 -9.79 -10.69 1.51
N ALA A 307 -8.89 -11.10 2.41
CA ALA A 307 -9.04 -12.35 3.16
C ALA A 307 -10.27 -12.31 4.07
N ALA A 308 -10.53 -11.16 4.71
CA ALA A 308 -11.74 -10.95 5.49
C ALA A 308 -12.99 -10.97 4.61
N SER A 309 -13.00 -10.28 3.46
CA SER A 309 -14.16 -10.28 2.56
C SER A 309 -14.47 -11.68 2.03
N TYR A 310 -13.45 -12.50 1.74
CA TYR A 310 -13.64 -13.90 1.36
C TYR A 310 -14.22 -14.73 2.51
N ALA A 311 -13.73 -14.53 3.74
CA ALA A 311 -14.29 -15.19 4.91
C ALA A 311 -15.77 -14.81 5.13
N ASP A 312 -16.12 -13.53 4.93
CA ASP A 312 -17.50 -13.02 5.02
C ASP A 312 -18.38 -13.64 3.91
N ASP A 313 -17.92 -13.65 2.66
CA ASP A 313 -18.63 -14.29 1.54
C ASP A 313 -18.92 -15.77 1.82
N MET A 314 -17.97 -16.48 2.42
CA MET A 314 -18.12 -17.89 2.80
C MET A 314 -19.23 -18.11 3.86
N THR A 315 -19.60 -17.10 4.64
CA THR A 315 -20.73 -17.18 5.59
C THR A 315 -22.09 -17.34 4.92
N THR A 316 -22.19 -16.89 3.66
CA THR A 316 -23.40 -17.07 2.84
C THR A 316 -23.49 -18.48 2.22
N GLY A 317 -22.39 -19.24 2.27
CA GLY A 317 -22.24 -20.57 1.69
C GLY A 317 -22.34 -21.72 2.69
N LEU A 318 -21.90 -22.91 2.26
CA LEU A 318 -21.93 -24.15 3.07
C LEU A 318 -20.60 -24.42 3.82
N ARG A 319 -19.62 -23.52 3.72
CA ARG A 319 -18.25 -23.71 4.23
C ARG A 319 -17.75 -22.46 4.97
N ALA A 320 -18.60 -21.85 5.78
CA ALA A 320 -18.19 -20.72 6.61
C ALA A 320 -17.01 -21.14 7.51
N LEU A 321 -15.95 -20.31 7.54
CA LEU A 321 -14.82 -20.52 8.45
C LEU A 321 -15.19 -20.17 9.90
N ALA A 322 -15.98 -19.11 10.05
CA ALA A 322 -16.57 -18.65 11.30
C ALA A 322 -17.95 -18.01 11.01
N PRO A 323 -18.82 -17.86 12.01
CA PRO A 323 -20.01 -17.03 11.89
C PRO A 323 -19.64 -15.57 11.57
N LEU A 324 -20.47 -14.87 10.77
CA LEU A 324 -20.23 -13.47 10.39
C LEU A 324 -20.08 -12.54 11.62
N ASP A 325 -20.85 -12.80 12.69
CA ASP A 325 -20.78 -12.08 13.96
C ASP A 325 -19.51 -12.41 14.80
N SER A 326 -18.57 -13.15 14.23
CA SER A 326 -17.31 -13.55 14.85
C SER A 326 -16.10 -13.34 13.93
N ILE A 327 -16.25 -12.57 12.85
CA ILE A 327 -15.15 -12.17 11.96
C ILE A 327 -14.86 -10.69 12.16
N TYR A 328 -13.60 -10.35 12.45
CA TYR A 328 -13.14 -9.00 12.74
C TYR A 328 -11.99 -8.65 11.80
N CYS A 329 -11.96 -7.44 11.26
CA CYS A 329 -10.86 -6.99 10.42
C CYS A 329 -10.52 -5.51 10.66
N TYR A 330 -9.25 -5.25 10.95
CA TYR A 330 -8.71 -3.91 11.16
C TYR A 330 -7.46 -3.73 10.32
N THR A 331 -7.54 -2.84 9.35
CA THR A 331 -6.48 -2.61 8.37
C THR A 331 -6.00 -1.16 8.41
N PHE A 332 -4.75 -0.93 8.04
CA PHE A 332 -4.10 0.38 8.13
C PHE A 332 -3.42 0.72 6.82
N ALA A 333 -3.57 1.97 6.36
CA ALA A 333 -3.01 2.41 5.08
C ALA A 333 -3.43 1.52 3.89
N THR A 334 -4.69 1.09 3.88
CA THR A 334 -5.20 0.07 2.95
C THR A 334 -5.31 0.66 1.55
N PRO A 335 -4.56 0.17 0.54
CA PRO A 335 -4.78 0.62 -0.83
C PRO A 335 -6.19 0.22 -1.32
N GLU A 336 -6.62 0.76 -2.44
CA GLU A 336 -7.82 0.22 -3.09
C GLU A 336 -7.50 -1.17 -3.66
N VAL A 337 -8.42 -2.14 -3.58
CA VAL A 337 -8.11 -3.55 -3.85
C VAL A 337 -8.96 -4.21 -4.93
N THR A 338 -10.06 -3.60 -5.36
CA THR A 338 -10.96 -4.22 -6.34
C THR A 338 -11.81 -3.21 -7.09
N GLU A 339 -12.31 -3.58 -8.28
CA GLU A 339 -13.30 -2.80 -9.03
C GLU A 339 -14.76 -3.21 -8.72
N PHE A 340 -14.97 -4.14 -7.78
CA PHE A 340 -16.32 -4.57 -7.42
C PHE A 340 -17.11 -3.46 -6.73
N GLY A 341 -18.36 -3.28 -7.16
CA GLY A 341 -19.24 -2.21 -6.64
C GLY A 341 -19.99 -2.55 -5.34
N ASN A 342 -19.90 -3.79 -4.86
CA ASN A 342 -20.60 -4.26 -3.65
C ASN A 342 -19.73 -4.17 -2.38
N VAL A 343 -18.56 -3.53 -2.46
CA VAL A 343 -17.59 -3.43 -1.36
C VAL A 343 -18.12 -2.77 -0.08
N ARG A 344 -19.25 -2.05 -0.15
CA ARG A 344 -19.92 -1.39 0.98
C ARG A 344 -21.22 -2.09 1.42
N ASP A 345 -21.47 -3.31 0.97
CA ASP A 345 -22.62 -4.10 1.43
C ASP A 345 -22.49 -4.41 2.93
N GLU A 346 -23.63 -4.53 3.64
CA GLU A 346 -23.69 -4.85 5.08
C GLU A 346 -22.90 -6.11 5.47
N LEU A 347 -22.67 -7.01 4.50
CA LEU A 347 -21.85 -8.21 4.64
C LEU A 347 -20.42 -7.90 5.08
N TYR A 348 -19.88 -6.74 4.70
CA TYR A 348 -18.48 -6.35 4.93
C TYR A 348 -18.34 -5.30 6.03
N ASP A 349 -19.42 -4.96 6.76
CA ASP A 349 -19.39 -3.89 7.76
C ASP A 349 -18.39 -4.18 8.90
N ASN A 350 -18.05 -5.44 9.17
CA ASN A 350 -17.03 -5.86 10.13
C ASN A 350 -15.57 -5.53 9.73
N ILE A 351 -15.34 -5.01 8.53
CA ILE A 351 -14.03 -4.59 8.02
C ILE A 351 -13.86 -3.08 8.23
N PHE A 352 -12.85 -2.69 9.00
CA PHE A 352 -12.50 -1.29 9.23
C PHE A 352 -11.13 -0.97 8.62
N ASN A 353 -11.09 0.04 7.76
CA ASN A 353 -9.86 0.53 7.13
C ASN A 353 -9.51 1.88 7.76
N ILE A 354 -8.39 1.96 8.47
CA ILE A 354 -7.91 3.18 9.10
C ILE A 354 -6.92 3.85 8.16
N MET A 355 -7.21 5.11 7.82
CA MET A 355 -6.57 5.83 6.72
C MET A 355 -5.97 7.14 7.22
N ASN A 356 -4.78 7.50 6.74
CA ASN A 356 -4.16 8.79 7.03
C ASN A 356 -4.36 9.75 5.85
N PRO A 357 -4.94 10.94 6.04
CA PRO A 357 -5.12 11.91 4.95
C PRO A 357 -3.82 12.34 4.26
N SER A 358 -2.68 12.25 4.93
CA SER A 358 -1.36 12.58 4.38
C SER A 358 -0.62 11.36 3.80
N ASP A 359 -1.28 10.21 3.68
CA ASP A 359 -0.72 8.99 3.13
C ASP A 359 -1.29 8.73 1.72
N LEU A 360 -0.39 8.59 0.76
CA LEU A 360 -0.74 8.38 -0.65
C LEU A 360 -1.21 6.94 -0.93
N VAL A 361 -0.74 5.93 -0.19
CA VAL A 361 -1.07 4.51 -0.42
C VAL A 361 -2.58 4.25 -0.39
N PRO A 362 -3.31 4.72 0.64
CA PRO A 362 -4.77 4.86 0.64
C PRO A 362 -5.47 5.39 -0.61
N ARG A 363 -4.79 6.15 -1.44
CA ARG A 363 -5.42 6.82 -2.58
C ARG A 363 -5.15 6.09 -3.88
N LEU A 364 -4.43 4.97 -3.82
CA LEU A 364 -3.99 4.20 -4.96
C LEU A 364 -4.42 2.72 -4.87
N PRO A 365 -4.72 2.08 -6.02
CA PRO A 365 -5.05 2.69 -7.30
C PRO A 365 -6.22 3.69 -7.19
N LEU A 366 -6.36 4.63 -8.13
CA LEU A 366 -7.32 5.73 -7.95
C LEU A 366 -8.77 5.24 -7.90
N ALA A 367 -9.56 5.77 -6.96
CA ALA A 367 -11.00 5.53 -6.92
C ALA A 367 -11.71 6.00 -8.21
N SER A 368 -11.19 7.05 -8.87
CA SER A 368 -11.70 7.50 -10.17
C SER A 368 -11.53 6.47 -11.29
N TRP A 369 -10.67 5.48 -11.12
CA TRP A 369 -10.52 4.35 -12.05
C TRP A 369 -11.53 3.23 -11.78
N GLY A 370 -12.36 3.36 -10.75
CA GLY A 370 -13.35 2.37 -10.33
C GLY A 370 -12.88 1.44 -9.21
N TYR A 371 -11.66 1.64 -8.71
CA TYR A 371 -11.14 0.86 -7.58
C TYR A 371 -11.75 1.29 -6.25
N ALA A 372 -11.94 0.31 -5.38
CA ALA A 372 -12.46 0.47 -4.05
C ALA A 372 -11.89 -0.61 -3.10
N ARG A 373 -12.16 -0.47 -1.80
CA ARG A 373 -11.84 -1.43 -0.74
C ARG A 373 -13.08 -1.85 0.03
N TYR A 374 -13.08 -3.08 0.55
CA TYR A 374 -14.20 -3.62 1.32
C TYR A 374 -14.33 -2.95 2.69
N GLY A 375 -15.57 -2.81 3.17
CA GLY A 375 -15.87 -2.37 4.53
C GLY A 375 -16.02 -0.87 4.70
N ARG A 376 -15.56 -0.33 5.82
CA ARG A 376 -15.74 1.06 6.22
C ARG A 376 -14.41 1.78 6.37
N ASP A 377 -14.32 2.97 5.78
CA ASP A 377 -13.12 3.80 5.83
C ASP A 377 -13.24 4.81 6.97
N LEU A 378 -12.23 4.84 7.82
CA LEU A 378 -12.10 5.72 8.98
C LEU A 378 -10.81 6.52 8.86
N TRP A 379 -10.94 7.83 8.73
CA TRP A 379 -9.80 8.72 8.55
C TRP A 379 -9.30 9.26 9.88
N LEU A 380 -7.98 9.15 10.08
CA LEU A 380 -7.25 9.87 11.11
C LEU A 380 -7.42 11.39 10.91
N PRO A 381 -7.24 12.20 11.96
CA PRO A 381 -7.21 13.65 11.81
C PRO A 381 -6.16 14.07 10.77
N GLY A 382 -6.55 14.92 9.83
CA GLY A 382 -5.66 15.48 8.82
C GLY A 382 -5.39 16.96 9.10
N TYR A 383 -4.28 17.48 8.56
CA TYR A 383 -3.96 18.90 8.67
C TYR A 383 -5.15 19.79 8.26
N GLY A 384 -5.49 20.76 9.11
CA GLY A 384 -6.69 21.61 8.96
C GLY A 384 -7.95 21.12 9.68
N ASP A 385 -7.95 19.91 10.25
CA ASP A 385 -9.03 19.41 11.10
C ASP A 385 -8.85 19.87 12.56
N GLU A 386 -9.93 20.17 13.30
CA GLU A 386 -9.84 20.61 14.70
C GLU A 386 -9.19 19.55 15.61
N ALA A 387 -9.50 18.27 15.39
CA ALA A 387 -8.89 17.16 16.12
C ALA A 387 -7.38 17.01 15.81
N PHE A 388 -6.94 17.40 14.61
CA PHE A 388 -5.53 17.39 14.27
C PHE A 388 -4.78 18.42 15.11
N ASP A 389 -5.25 19.67 15.12
CA ASP A 389 -4.65 20.75 15.90
C ASP A 389 -4.64 20.45 17.40
N ALA A 390 -5.65 19.76 17.90
CA ALA A 390 -5.76 19.37 19.31
C ALA A 390 -4.72 18.32 19.72
N HIS A 391 -4.43 17.34 18.85
CA HIS A 391 -3.67 16.14 19.21
C HIS A 391 -2.32 15.99 18.50
N TYR A 392 -1.95 16.87 17.57
CA TYR A 392 -0.71 16.73 16.79
C TYR A 392 0.56 16.68 17.67
N ASP A 393 0.66 17.54 18.68
CA ASP A 393 1.79 17.53 19.61
C ASP A 393 1.84 16.26 20.47
N GLU A 394 0.67 15.73 20.86
CA GLU A 394 0.56 14.47 21.61
C GLU A 394 0.96 13.28 20.73
N MET A 395 0.49 13.24 19.47
CA MET A 395 0.87 12.21 18.50
C MET A 395 2.39 12.20 18.29
N ARG A 396 3.01 13.38 18.14
CA ARG A 396 4.46 13.47 18.00
C ARG A 396 5.20 12.96 19.23
N ALA A 397 4.70 13.26 20.42
CA ALA A 397 5.28 12.77 21.67
C ALA A 397 5.14 11.25 21.79
N ALA A 398 3.98 10.68 21.45
CA ALA A 398 3.75 9.24 21.42
C ALA A 398 4.66 8.52 20.42
N PHE A 399 4.85 9.11 19.22
CA PHE A 399 5.81 8.58 18.24
C PHE A 399 7.23 8.56 18.80
N GLU A 400 7.68 9.67 19.39
CA GLU A 400 9.04 9.77 19.95
C GLU A 400 9.24 8.83 21.14
N GLU A 401 8.20 8.61 21.97
CA GLU A 401 8.21 7.62 23.04
C GLU A 401 8.35 6.19 22.50
N ASN A 402 7.58 5.84 21.47
CA ASN A 402 7.58 4.50 20.89
C ASN A 402 8.86 4.18 20.11
N VAL A 403 9.40 5.16 19.37
CA VAL A 403 10.49 4.95 18.40
C VAL A 403 11.85 5.39 18.95
N GLY A 404 11.86 6.30 19.91
CA GLY A 404 13.07 6.96 20.42
C GLY A 404 13.62 8.07 19.51
N ALA A 405 12.93 8.39 18.41
CA ALA A 405 13.33 9.41 17.43
C ALA A 405 12.18 10.38 17.13
N PRO A 406 12.46 11.63 16.74
CA PRO A 406 11.41 12.59 16.39
C PRO A 406 10.53 12.09 15.24
N CYS A 407 9.23 12.35 15.35
CA CYS A 407 8.27 12.02 14.29
C CYS A 407 8.63 12.75 12.97
N PRO A 408 8.80 12.01 11.85
CA PRO A 408 9.11 12.61 10.56
C PRO A 408 7.87 13.16 9.84
N TYR A 409 6.67 12.95 10.39
CA TYR A 409 5.39 13.35 9.77
C TYR A 409 5.33 14.84 9.46
N VAL A 410 5.03 15.17 8.20
CA VAL A 410 4.87 16.55 7.74
C VAL A 410 3.37 16.85 7.52
N PRO A 411 2.78 17.77 8.29
CA PRO A 411 1.34 18.06 8.20
C PRO A 411 0.87 18.49 6.80
N GLU A 412 1.67 19.31 6.13
CA GLU A 412 1.33 19.88 4.82
C GLU A 412 1.30 18.83 3.70
N ASP A 413 1.74 17.60 3.94
CA ASP A 413 1.69 16.54 2.93
C ASP A 413 0.27 16.13 2.55
N ARG A 414 -0.75 16.39 3.39
CA ARG A 414 -2.16 16.23 3.01
C ARG A 414 -2.50 16.99 1.73
N GLU A 415 -2.16 18.27 1.67
CA GLU A 415 -2.48 19.12 0.52
C GLU A 415 -1.73 18.66 -0.74
N ARG A 416 -0.51 18.14 -0.56
CA ARG A 416 0.31 17.61 -1.66
C ARG A 416 -0.22 16.29 -2.20
N VAL A 417 -0.64 15.39 -1.31
CA VAL A 417 -1.26 14.11 -1.68
C VAL A 417 -2.58 14.36 -2.40
N ASP A 418 -3.42 15.27 -1.90
CA ASP A 418 -4.68 15.62 -2.56
C ASP A 418 -4.43 16.21 -3.95
N ALA A 419 -3.47 17.14 -4.10
CA ALA A 419 -3.11 17.71 -5.40
C ALA A 419 -2.57 16.65 -6.37
N LEU A 420 -1.71 15.74 -5.91
CA LEU A 420 -1.17 14.66 -6.73
C LEU A 420 -2.29 13.73 -7.21
N VAL A 421 -3.20 13.33 -6.33
CA VAL A 421 -4.35 12.47 -6.69
C VAL A 421 -5.22 13.15 -7.74
N ASP A 422 -5.53 14.44 -7.59
CA ASP A 422 -6.31 15.20 -8.56
C ASP A 422 -5.60 15.32 -9.91
N GLU A 423 -4.29 15.58 -9.91
CA GLU A 423 -3.49 15.65 -11.13
C GLU A 423 -3.43 14.30 -11.84
N LEU A 424 -3.26 13.20 -11.12
CA LEU A 424 -3.24 11.86 -11.69
C LEU A 424 -4.59 11.48 -12.29
N ALA A 425 -5.70 11.82 -11.62
CA ALA A 425 -7.03 11.57 -12.16
C ALA A 425 -7.28 12.32 -13.49
N VAL A 426 -6.66 13.49 -13.68
CA VAL A 426 -6.78 14.29 -14.91
C VAL A 426 -5.86 13.79 -16.02
N HIS A 427 -4.59 13.50 -15.71
CA HIS A 427 -3.58 13.13 -16.71
C HIS A 427 -3.62 11.64 -17.10
N ILE A 428 -4.03 10.79 -16.16
CA ILE A 428 -4.11 9.34 -16.30
C ILE A 428 -5.54 8.91 -15.94
N PRO A 429 -6.50 9.04 -16.87
CA PRO A 429 -7.91 8.86 -16.55
C PRO A 429 -8.30 7.40 -16.33
N THR A 430 -7.48 6.43 -16.74
CA THR A 430 -7.73 4.99 -16.51
C THR A 430 -6.46 4.25 -16.09
N ALA A 431 -6.62 3.14 -15.37
CA ALA A 431 -5.50 2.24 -15.03
C ALA A 431 -4.73 1.74 -16.26
N ARG A 432 -5.39 1.60 -17.42
CA ARG A 432 -4.73 1.25 -18.69
C ARG A 432 -3.85 2.36 -19.25
N ASP A 433 -4.19 3.62 -18.97
CA ASP A 433 -3.37 4.76 -19.39
C ASP A 433 -2.09 4.85 -18.54
N LEU A 434 -2.14 4.42 -17.27
CA LEU A 434 -0.97 4.28 -16.40
C LEU A 434 0.02 3.25 -16.98
N ALA A 435 -0.52 2.10 -17.44
CA ALA A 435 0.25 1.02 -18.05
C ALA A 435 0.90 1.40 -19.41
N SER A 436 0.64 2.59 -19.93
CA SER A 436 1.34 3.10 -21.10
C SER A 436 2.71 3.68 -20.72
N ALA A 437 3.73 3.50 -21.56
CA ALA A 437 5.07 4.10 -21.36
C ALA A 437 5.05 5.63 -21.15
N GLY A 438 4.00 6.32 -21.60
CA GLY A 438 3.78 7.75 -21.37
C GLY A 438 3.15 8.08 -20.01
N GLY A 439 2.29 7.21 -19.47
CA GLY A 439 1.60 7.39 -18.19
C GLY A 439 2.55 7.25 -16.99
N LEU A 440 3.34 6.17 -16.96
CA LEU A 440 4.35 5.94 -15.93
C LEU A 440 5.43 7.05 -15.89
N ALA A 441 5.87 7.52 -17.07
CA ALA A 441 6.85 8.60 -17.17
C ALA A 441 6.29 9.96 -16.68
N SER A 442 4.99 10.22 -16.85
CA SER A 442 4.33 11.40 -16.26
C SER A 442 4.23 11.26 -14.75
N LEU A 443 3.76 10.11 -14.23
CA LEU A 443 3.68 9.85 -12.80
C LEU A 443 5.01 10.06 -12.09
N VAL A 444 6.11 9.49 -12.60
CA VAL A 444 7.46 9.66 -12.03
C VAL A 444 7.92 11.11 -12.13
N HIS A 445 7.61 11.80 -13.24
CA HIS A 445 7.94 13.21 -13.39
C HIS A 445 7.18 14.08 -12.39
N ASP A 446 5.87 13.88 -12.25
CA ASP A 446 4.99 14.73 -11.44
C ASP A 446 5.23 14.48 -9.94
N VAL A 447 5.43 13.22 -9.53
CA VAL A 447 5.87 12.87 -8.17
C VAL A 447 7.27 13.43 -7.87
N ALA A 448 8.23 13.35 -8.79
CA ALA A 448 9.60 13.82 -8.53
C ALA A 448 9.79 15.34 -8.71
N ALA A 449 8.89 16.04 -9.40
CA ALA A 449 8.98 17.47 -9.65
C ALA A 449 8.52 18.32 -8.46
N ASP A 450 7.46 17.87 -7.76
CA ASP A 450 6.79 18.68 -6.74
C ASP A 450 6.86 18.07 -5.31
N ILE A 451 7.35 16.82 -5.18
CA ILE A 451 7.36 16.09 -3.91
C ILE A 451 8.73 15.44 -3.67
N ASP A 452 9.22 15.45 -2.43
CA ASP A 452 10.29 14.55 -2.00
C ASP A 452 9.68 13.15 -1.80
N PRO A 453 10.02 12.16 -2.66
CA PRO A 453 9.37 10.85 -2.61
C PRO A 453 9.57 10.12 -1.28
N MET A 454 10.67 10.39 -0.56
CA MET A 454 10.88 9.86 0.79
C MET A 454 9.96 10.50 1.81
N GLN A 455 9.63 11.78 1.63
CA GLN A 455 8.83 12.56 2.57
C GLN A 455 7.36 12.14 2.54
N VAL A 456 6.78 11.92 1.36
CA VAL A 456 5.38 11.47 1.25
C VAL A 456 5.15 10.09 1.86
N LEU A 457 6.20 9.28 2.02
CA LEU A 457 6.12 8.02 2.74
C LEU A 457 6.08 8.18 4.27
N TYR A 458 6.36 9.36 4.83
CA TYR A 458 6.32 9.54 6.30
C TYR A 458 4.91 9.38 6.85
N GLY A 459 3.89 9.87 6.13
CA GLY A 459 2.48 9.62 6.46
C GLY A 459 2.11 8.14 6.45
N HIS A 460 2.83 7.35 5.67
CA HIS A 460 2.65 5.92 5.50
C HIS A 460 3.35 5.05 6.56
N TYR A 461 4.12 5.62 7.48
CA TYR A 461 4.84 4.81 8.47
C TYR A 461 3.86 4.17 9.47
N PRO A 462 3.96 2.85 9.75
CA PRO A 462 3.10 2.20 10.75
C PRO A 462 3.14 2.90 12.10
N ASN A 463 4.31 3.41 12.52
CA ASN A 463 4.47 4.15 13.77
C ASN A 463 3.69 5.48 13.81
N VAL A 464 3.41 6.11 12.67
CA VAL A 464 2.54 7.31 12.61
C VAL A 464 1.09 6.91 12.87
N TYR A 465 0.61 5.82 12.26
CA TYR A 465 -0.71 5.29 12.55
C TYR A 465 -0.85 4.90 14.02
N ILE A 466 0.12 4.15 14.57
CA ILE A 466 0.14 3.75 15.99
C ILE A 466 0.08 4.99 16.90
N ALA A 467 0.91 6.00 16.64
CA ALA A 467 0.95 7.21 17.47
C ALA A 467 -0.38 7.99 17.44
N TRP A 468 -1.01 8.13 16.28
CA TRP A 468 -2.34 8.74 16.19
C TRP A 468 -3.38 7.94 16.98
N MET A 469 -3.43 6.62 16.77
CA MET A 469 -4.36 5.71 17.42
C MET A 469 -4.22 5.69 18.95
N GLN A 470 -3.05 6.04 19.48
CA GLN A 470 -2.82 6.11 20.93
C GLN A 470 -3.34 7.39 21.59
N VAL A 471 -3.49 8.48 20.82
CA VAL A 471 -3.80 9.81 21.38
C VAL A 471 -5.21 10.29 21.10
N ILE A 472 -5.87 9.73 20.09
CA ILE A 472 -7.25 10.07 19.74
C ILE A 472 -8.24 9.07 20.33
N GLY A 473 -9.52 9.43 20.36
CA GLY A 473 -10.62 8.51 20.59
C GLY A 473 -11.39 8.17 19.30
N ALA A 474 -12.23 7.14 19.36
CA ALA A 474 -13.06 6.69 18.23
C ALA A 474 -13.90 7.81 17.58
N HIS A 475 -14.39 8.76 18.39
CA HIS A 475 -15.22 9.88 17.95
C HIS A 475 -14.48 10.93 17.10
N GLU A 476 -13.16 10.86 17.06
CA GLU A 476 -12.29 11.79 16.30
C GLU A 476 -11.87 11.20 14.95
N LEU A 477 -12.17 9.93 14.72
CA LEU A 477 -12.08 9.32 13.40
C LEU A 477 -13.24 9.81 12.55
N ARG A 478 -12.92 10.28 11.33
CA ARG A 478 -13.94 10.69 10.36
C ARG A 478 -14.30 9.50 9.49
N ALA A 479 -15.54 9.03 9.56
CA ALA A 479 -16.06 8.15 8.52
C ALA A 479 -16.26 8.97 7.24
N ASP A 480 -16.09 8.35 6.07
CA ASP A 480 -16.58 8.98 4.85
C ASP A 480 -18.09 9.15 4.95
N ASP A 481 -18.56 10.39 4.80
CA ASP A 481 -19.96 10.66 4.54
C ASP A 481 -20.27 10.00 3.18
N ALA A 482 -20.88 8.82 3.20
CA ALA A 482 -21.31 8.13 1.99
C ALA A 482 -22.05 9.10 1.05
N ALA A 483 -21.53 9.25 -0.16
CA ALA A 483 -22.18 9.97 -1.25
C ALA A 483 -23.40 9.21 -1.79
#